data_AF-A0A1Z9H0I2-F1
#
_entry.id   AF-A0A1Z9H0I2-F1
#
_cell.length_a   1.000
_cell.length_b   1.000
_cell.length_c   1.000
_cell.angle_alpha   90.00
_cell.angle_beta   90.00
_cell.angle_gamma   90.00
#
_symmetry.space_group_name_H-M   'P 1'
#
loop_
_entity.id
_entity.type
_entity.pdbx_description
1 polymer ?
#
loop_
_entity_poly.entity_id
_entity_poly.type
_entity_poly.pdbx_seq_one_letter_code
_entity_poly.pdbx_strand_id
1 'polypeptide(L)'
;MAKRINYLNNKDMLAEIHKSKNSYCCYKKPEYASYDIILSDVAKINRLSISQARKNRAERMLQIKVDELSLKRSQYDEYRVDHLTIPVTDLVFRIMTYDHIPDEPGRKLNPKTIADTKVKLNFPPFKHYKLNKNNEPVEIGKSHYASHNQFSLEHGTITPKLANMFIKLCQRYGTRANWRGYTYNDEMQGQALLQLSQIGLQFDESKSQNPFAYYTATITNSFTRVLNMEKKNQNLRDDLLEQAGAMPSLTRQMKHSDEMEKLENPKKEDK
;
A
#
# COMPACT_ATOMS: atom_id res chain seq x y z
N MET A 1 21.56 3.35 30.19
CA MET A 1 21.27 2.41 29.08
C MET A 1 20.64 3.16 27.93
N ALA A 2 21.16 3.09 26.72
CA ALA A 2 20.56 3.75 25.56
C ALA A 2 19.14 3.19 25.32
N LYS A 3 18.14 4.07 25.26
CA LYS A 3 16.74 3.68 24.98
C LYS A 3 16.70 2.99 23.62
N ARG A 4 16.22 1.74 23.56
CA ARG A 4 16.05 1.01 22.30
C ARG A 4 15.16 1.83 21.36
N ILE A 5 15.72 2.23 20.22
CA ILE A 5 14.97 2.97 19.21
C ILE A 5 14.08 1.96 18.47
N ASN A 6 12.77 2.13 18.55
CA ASN A 6 11.82 1.32 17.80
C ASN A 6 11.77 1.81 16.35
N TYR A 7 12.39 1.06 15.45
CA TYR A 7 12.38 1.35 14.01
C TYR A 7 11.10 0.84 13.37
N LEU A 8 10.62 1.62 12.40
CA LEU A 8 9.56 1.20 11.50
C LEU A 8 9.96 -0.13 10.83
N ASN A 9 9.11 -1.15 10.94
CA ASN A 9 9.34 -2.48 10.36
C ASN A 9 8.11 -2.93 9.54
N ASN A 10 8.33 -3.88 8.61
CA ASN A 10 7.27 -4.33 7.68
C ASN A 10 6.14 -5.03 8.42
N LYS A 11 6.44 -5.78 9.49
CA LYS A 11 5.45 -6.51 10.30
C LYS A 11 4.43 -5.55 10.91
N ASP A 12 4.89 -4.48 11.53
CA ASP A 12 4.04 -3.46 12.14
C ASP A 12 3.22 -2.71 11.09
N MET A 13 3.82 -2.38 9.94
CA MET A 13 3.07 -1.72 8.86
C MET A 13 1.98 -2.64 8.30
N LEU A 14 2.26 -3.93 8.06
CA LEU A 14 1.26 -4.90 7.63
C LEU A 14 0.11 -5.02 8.64
N ALA A 15 0.43 -5.05 9.94
CA ALA A 15 -0.58 -5.09 10.99
C ALA A 15 -1.47 -3.84 10.99
N GLU A 16 -0.89 -2.65 10.80
CA GLU A 16 -1.66 -1.40 10.76
C GLU A 16 -2.44 -1.21 9.45
N ILE A 17 -1.93 -1.70 8.32
CA ILE A 17 -2.68 -1.79 7.05
C ILE A 17 -3.89 -2.70 7.23
N HIS A 18 -3.69 -3.87 7.84
CA HIS A 18 -4.77 -4.82 8.10
C HIS A 18 -5.88 -4.18 8.97
N LYS A 19 -5.51 -3.53 10.08
CA LYS A 19 -6.46 -2.81 10.94
C LYS A 19 -7.19 -1.70 10.19
N SER A 20 -6.46 -0.91 9.41
CA SER A 20 -7.04 0.18 8.61
C SER A 20 -8.05 -0.35 7.59
N LYS A 21 -7.72 -1.42 6.86
CA LYS A 21 -8.66 -2.07 5.92
C LYS A 21 -9.87 -2.66 6.62
N ASN A 22 -9.70 -3.28 7.78
CA ASN A 22 -10.79 -3.87 8.55
C ASN A 22 -11.81 -2.83 9.04
N SER A 23 -11.42 -1.56 9.20
CA SER A 23 -12.37 -0.49 9.54
C SER A 23 -13.42 -0.24 8.44
N TYR A 24 -13.17 -0.68 7.21
CA TYR A 24 -14.12 -0.61 6.09
C TYR A 24 -14.90 -1.91 5.87
N CYS A 25 -14.77 -2.91 6.75
CA CYS A 25 -15.27 -4.26 6.53
C CYS A 25 -16.42 -4.62 7.47
N CYS A 26 -17.37 -5.40 6.96
CA CYS A 26 -18.45 -5.96 7.75
C CYS A 26 -18.24 -7.47 7.93
N TYR A 27 -18.25 -7.92 9.18
CA TYR A 27 -18.07 -9.32 9.57
C TYR A 27 -19.25 -9.80 10.40
N LYS A 28 -19.66 -11.08 10.22
CA LYS A 28 -20.70 -11.69 11.06
C LYS A 28 -20.30 -11.80 12.53
N LYS A 29 -19.00 -11.97 12.80
CA LYS A 29 -18.40 -11.96 14.13
C LYS A 29 -17.07 -11.20 14.08
N PRO A 30 -16.66 -10.49 15.15
CA PRO A 30 -15.40 -9.76 15.19
C PRO A 30 -14.16 -10.63 14.93
N GLU A 31 -14.18 -11.88 15.39
CA GLU A 31 -13.09 -12.85 15.21
C GLU A 31 -12.77 -13.15 13.74
N TYR A 32 -13.77 -13.00 12.86
CA TYR A 32 -13.63 -13.24 11.43
C TYR A 32 -12.86 -12.14 10.71
N ALA A 33 -12.48 -11.07 11.39
CA ALA A 33 -11.63 -10.02 10.81
C ALA A 33 -10.21 -10.51 10.49
N SER A 34 -9.70 -11.48 11.25
CA SER A 34 -8.38 -12.08 11.02
C SER A 34 -8.47 -13.22 10.00
N TYR A 35 -7.63 -13.19 8.97
CA TYR A 35 -7.55 -14.24 7.94
C TYR A 35 -6.31 -15.11 8.16
N ASP A 36 -6.34 -16.38 7.75
CA ASP A 36 -5.22 -17.31 7.86
C ASP A 36 -4.43 -17.43 6.57
N ILE A 37 -5.09 -17.27 5.42
CA ILE A 37 -4.46 -17.29 4.11
C ILE A 37 -5.26 -16.41 3.14
N ILE A 38 -4.56 -15.83 2.17
CA ILE A 38 -5.17 -15.09 1.05
C ILE A 38 -5.10 -15.99 -0.18
N LEU A 39 -6.21 -16.12 -0.90
CA LEU A 39 -6.32 -16.89 -2.13
C LEU A 39 -7.00 -16.04 -3.21
N SER A 40 -6.75 -16.40 -4.47
CA SER A 40 -7.35 -15.73 -5.62
C SER A 40 -8.82 -16.09 -5.84
N ASP A 41 -9.24 -17.29 -5.42
CA ASP A 41 -10.57 -17.83 -5.71
C ASP A 41 -10.98 -18.88 -4.65
N VAL A 42 -12.28 -19.05 -4.43
CA VAL A 42 -12.90 -20.07 -3.57
C VAL A 42 -12.50 -21.47 -4.01
N ALA A 43 -12.36 -21.71 -5.31
CA ALA A 43 -11.90 -23.01 -5.85
C ALA A 43 -10.46 -23.39 -5.41
N LYS A 44 -9.66 -22.42 -4.94
CA LYS A 44 -8.31 -22.67 -4.41
C LYS A 44 -8.33 -23.11 -2.95
N ILE A 45 -9.50 -23.23 -2.31
CA ILE A 45 -9.65 -23.86 -1.00
C ILE A 45 -9.57 -25.38 -1.19
N ASN A 46 -8.39 -25.93 -0.93
CA ASN A 46 -8.05 -27.34 -1.14
C ASN A 46 -7.17 -27.83 0.01
N ARG A 47 -6.79 -29.12 0.00
CA ARG A 47 -5.99 -29.73 1.07
C ARG A 47 -4.67 -28.99 1.35
N LEU A 48 -4.02 -28.44 0.32
CA LEU A 48 -2.75 -27.71 0.46
C LEU A 48 -2.97 -26.36 1.13
N SER A 49 -3.97 -25.59 0.67
CA SER A 49 -4.25 -24.27 1.24
C SER A 49 -4.82 -24.37 2.66
N ILE A 50 -5.57 -25.44 2.98
CA ILE A 50 -5.99 -25.76 4.36
C ILE A 50 -4.77 -26.06 5.25
N SER A 51 -3.84 -26.88 4.78
CA SER A 51 -2.61 -27.18 5.54
C SER A 51 -1.78 -25.92 5.80
N GLN A 52 -1.62 -25.06 4.79
CA GLN A 52 -0.92 -23.79 4.95
C GLN A 52 -1.65 -22.84 5.91
N ALA A 53 -2.98 -22.72 5.80
CA ALA A 53 -3.78 -21.91 6.69
C ALA A 53 -3.63 -22.36 8.16
N ARG A 54 -3.61 -23.68 8.42
CA ARG A 54 -3.34 -24.23 9.76
C ARG A 54 -1.98 -23.83 10.30
N LYS A 55 -0.93 -23.91 9.48
CA LYS A 55 0.43 -23.47 9.87
C LYS A 55 0.45 -21.99 10.22
N ASN A 56 -0.14 -21.14 9.37
CA ASN A 56 -0.22 -19.70 9.60
C ASN A 56 -1.02 -19.36 10.88
N ARG A 57 -2.11 -20.10 11.14
CA ARG A 57 -2.92 -19.94 12.36
C ARG A 57 -2.11 -20.29 13.61
N ALA A 58 -1.41 -21.43 13.60
CA ALA A 58 -0.56 -21.87 14.70
C ALA A 58 0.58 -20.87 14.98
N GLU A 59 1.23 -20.37 13.93
CA GLU A 59 2.29 -19.35 14.06
C GLU A 59 1.75 -18.03 14.63
N ARG A 60 0.56 -17.60 14.21
CA ARG A 60 -0.09 -16.41 14.79
C ARG A 60 -0.41 -16.60 16.26
N MET A 61 -0.96 -17.76 16.65
CA MET A 61 -1.26 -18.08 18.05
C MET A 61 -0.01 -18.03 18.92
N LEU A 62 1.10 -18.61 18.42
CA LEU A 62 2.40 -18.52 19.08
C LEU A 62 2.85 -17.07 19.21
N GLN A 63 2.80 -16.28 18.13
CA GLN A 63 3.24 -14.90 18.14
C GLN A 63 2.43 -14.03 19.12
N ILE A 64 1.11 -14.25 19.21
CA ILE A 64 0.26 -13.58 20.19
C ILE A 64 0.71 -13.91 21.62
N LYS A 65 0.98 -15.18 21.91
CA LYS A 65 1.48 -15.61 23.24
C LYS A 65 2.85 -15.05 23.56
N VAL A 66 3.73 -14.99 22.57
CA VAL A 66 5.06 -14.37 22.69
C VAL A 66 4.94 -12.89 23.02
N ASP A 67 4.04 -12.16 22.36
CA ASP A 67 3.85 -10.73 22.58
C ASP A 67 3.14 -10.46 23.93
N GLU A 68 2.18 -11.30 24.33
CA GLU A 68 1.44 -11.23 25.61
C GLU A 68 2.36 -11.50 26.82
N LEU A 69 3.20 -12.53 26.73
CA LEU A 69 4.08 -12.98 27.83
C LEU A 69 5.52 -12.43 27.71
N SER A 70 5.81 -11.63 26.67
CA SER A 70 7.15 -11.10 26.38
C SER A 70 8.25 -12.19 26.36
N LEU A 71 7.93 -13.35 25.79
CA LEU A 71 8.78 -14.55 25.82
C LEU A 71 10.08 -14.37 25.04
N LYS A 72 11.15 -14.98 25.54
CA LYS A 72 12.41 -15.14 24.80
C LYS A 72 12.26 -16.28 23.78
N ARG A 73 13.06 -16.23 22.71
CA ARG A 73 13.06 -17.27 21.65
C ARG A 73 13.24 -18.69 22.18
N SER A 74 14.00 -18.86 23.27
CA SER A 74 14.21 -20.17 23.91
C SER A 74 12.93 -20.79 24.50
N GLN A 75 11.90 -19.98 24.76
CA GLN A 75 10.64 -20.42 25.36
C GLN A 75 9.55 -20.66 24.31
N TYR A 76 9.83 -20.50 23.02
CA TYR A 76 8.79 -20.58 21.99
C TYR A 76 8.23 -21.99 21.84
N ASP A 77 9.06 -23.01 22.00
CA ASP A 77 8.65 -24.41 21.82
C ASP A 77 7.61 -24.85 22.85
N GLU A 78 7.63 -24.29 24.06
CA GLU A 78 6.66 -24.57 25.13
C GLU A 78 5.23 -24.12 24.76
N TYR A 79 5.10 -23.08 23.93
CA TYR A 79 3.81 -22.49 23.56
C TYR A 79 3.41 -22.80 22.12
N ARG A 80 4.15 -23.69 21.45
CA ARG A 80 3.89 -24.03 20.05
C ARG A 80 2.67 -24.95 19.95
N VAL A 81 1.64 -24.45 19.29
CA VAL A 81 0.43 -25.24 19.01
C VAL A 81 0.68 -26.12 17.79
N ASP A 82 0.36 -27.41 17.88
CA ASP A 82 0.37 -28.29 16.71
C ASP A 82 -0.74 -27.87 15.74
N HIS A 83 -0.35 -27.55 14.51
CA HIS A 83 -1.26 -27.10 13.46
C HIS A 83 -2.32 -28.15 13.10
N LEU A 84 -2.10 -29.44 13.37
CA LEU A 84 -3.09 -30.49 13.09
C LEU A 84 -4.29 -30.45 14.05
N THR A 85 -4.09 -29.96 15.27
CA THR A 85 -5.16 -29.83 16.28
C THR A 85 -6.17 -28.76 15.94
N ILE A 86 -5.82 -27.83 15.03
CA ILE A 86 -6.68 -26.72 14.63
C ILE A 86 -7.79 -27.24 13.70
N PRO A 87 -9.08 -27.12 14.11
CA PRO A 87 -10.20 -27.54 13.28
C PRO A 87 -10.23 -26.76 11.96
N VAL A 88 -10.56 -27.45 10.86
CA VAL A 88 -10.71 -26.81 9.55
C VAL A 88 -11.80 -25.74 9.58
N THR A 89 -12.83 -25.96 10.41
CA THR A 89 -13.90 -25.00 10.62
C THR A 89 -13.36 -23.69 11.17
N ASP A 90 -12.26 -23.62 11.89
CA ASP A 90 -11.81 -22.36 12.53
C ASP A 90 -10.91 -21.51 11.64
N LEU A 91 -10.64 -22.00 10.43
CA LEU A 91 -9.82 -21.30 9.45
C LEU A 91 -10.66 -20.26 8.70
N VAL A 92 -10.05 -19.09 8.48
CA VAL A 92 -10.62 -17.98 7.72
C VAL A 92 -9.81 -17.79 6.45
N PHE A 93 -10.46 -17.96 5.30
CA PHE A 93 -9.88 -17.79 3.98
C PHE A 93 -10.28 -16.42 3.42
N ARG A 94 -9.30 -15.56 3.13
CA ARG A 94 -9.54 -14.30 2.43
C ARG A 94 -9.46 -14.54 0.93
N ILE A 95 -10.55 -14.27 0.22
CA ILE A 95 -10.64 -14.40 -1.23
C ILE A 95 -10.68 -13.00 -1.84
N MET A 96 -9.72 -12.69 -2.72
CA MET A 96 -9.69 -11.42 -3.45
C MET A 96 -10.72 -11.46 -4.57
N THR A 97 -11.83 -10.73 -4.42
CA THR A 97 -12.95 -10.76 -5.38
C THR A 97 -13.68 -9.42 -5.44
N TYR A 98 -14.29 -9.14 -6.60
CA TYR A 98 -15.11 -7.96 -6.88
C TYR A 98 -16.63 -8.25 -6.82
N ASP A 99 -17.04 -9.46 -6.48
CA ASP A 99 -18.45 -9.90 -6.62
C ASP A 99 -19.45 -9.07 -5.81
N HIS A 100 -19.04 -8.56 -4.64
CA HIS A 100 -19.90 -7.71 -3.80
C HIS A 100 -19.79 -6.22 -4.13
N ILE A 101 -18.99 -5.83 -5.11
CA ILE A 101 -18.78 -4.42 -5.45
C ILE A 101 -19.80 -4.00 -6.52
N PRO A 102 -20.51 -2.88 -6.33
CA PRO A 102 -21.40 -2.33 -7.34
C PRO A 102 -20.67 -2.00 -8.65
N ASP A 103 -21.36 -2.17 -9.77
CA ASP A 103 -20.88 -1.72 -11.09
C ASP A 103 -21.05 -0.20 -11.24
N GLU A 104 -20.12 0.42 -11.95
CA GLU A 104 -20.15 1.84 -12.32
C GLU A 104 -19.91 1.96 -13.84
N PRO A 105 -20.94 1.65 -14.66
CA PRO A 105 -20.81 1.73 -16.11
C PRO A 105 -20.44 3.14 -16.55
N GLY A 106 -19.49 3.27 -17.49
CA GLY A 106 -19.07 4.57 -18.02
C GLY A 106 -17.92 5.25 -17.27
N ARG A 107 -17.45 4.71 -16.12
CA ARG A 107 -16.30 5.26 -15.40
C ARG A 107 -15.01 5.27 -16.22
N LYS A 108 -14.80 4.26 -17.06
CA LYS A 108 -13.68 4.18 -18.01
C LYS A 108 -14.20 3.88 -19.41
N LEU A 109 -13.66 4.60 -20.39
CA LEU A 109 -14.04 4.47 -21.80
C LEU A 109 -13.77 3.05 -22.34
N ASN A 110 -12.62 2.45 -21.99
CA ASN A 110 -12.22 1.12 -22.43
C ASN A 110 -11.84 0.26 -21.22
N PRO A 111 -12.79 -0.47 -20.59
CA PRO A 111 -12.49 -1.33 -19.45
C PRO A 111 -11.69 -2.56 -19.90
N LYS A 112 -10.52 -2.79 -19.27
CA LYS A 112 -9.65 -3.96 -19.55
C LYS A 112 -9.74 -5.02 -18.46
N THR A 113 -10.10 -4.61 -17.25
CA THR A 113 -10.14 -5.47 -16.07
C THR A 113 -11.50 -5.37 -15.39
N ILE A 114 -11.87 -6.37 -14.58
CA ILE A 114 -13.11 -6.32 -13.77
C ILE A 114 -13.11 -5.09 -12.85
N ALA A 115 -11.95 -4.71 -12.33
CA ALA A 115 -11.80 -3.50 -11.53
C ALA A 115 -12.19 -2.22 -12.31
N ASP A 116 -12.13 -2.25 -13.64
CA ASP A 116 -12.46 -1.11 -14.50
C ASP A 116 -13.96 -0.83 -14.58
N THR A 117 -14.79 -1.88 -14.48
CA THR A 117 -16.26 -1.82 -14.55
C THR A 117 -16.92 -1.49 -13.21
N LYS A 118 -16.15 -1.60 -12.11
CA LYS A 118 -16.61 -1.42 -10.74
C LYS A 118 -16.30 -0.02 -10.21
N VAL A 119 -16.99 0.36 -9.13
CA VAL A 119 -16.72 1.60 -8.38
C VAL A 119 -15.24 1.70 -8.00
N LYS A 120 -14.66 2.91 -8.01
CA LYS A 120 -13.27 3.12 -7.56
C LYS A 120 -13.14 2.84 -6.05
N LEU A 121 -12.25 1.91 -5.69
CA LEU A 121 -12.08 1.45 -4.31
C LEU A 121 -10.83 2.02 -3.64
N ASN A 122 -10.88 2.09 -2.32
CA ASN A 122 -9.77 2.55 -1.46
C ASN A 122 -8.67 1.48 -1.38
N PHE A 123 -9.04 0.19 -1.49
CA PHE A 123 -8.13 -0.95 -1.51
C PHE A 123 -8.71 -2.14 -2.29
N PRO A 124 -7.90 -3.14 -2.69
CA PRO A 124 -8.38 -4.34 -3.35
C PRO A 124 -9.50 -5.05 -2.56
N PRO A 125 -10.67 -5.31 -3.17
CA PRO A 125 -11.80 -5.88 -2.47
C PRO A 125 -11.59 -7.37 -2.17
N PHE A 126 -12.20 -7.84 -1.08
CA PHE A 126 -12.11 -9.21 -0.66
C PHE A 126 -13.35 -9.64 0.12
N LYS A 127 -13.56 -10.96 0.18
CA LYS A 127 -14.52 -11.64 1.04
C LYS A 127 -13.79 -12.63 1.94
N HIS A 128 -14.34 -12.87 3.12
CA HIS A 128 -13.87 -13.91 4.03
C HIS A 128 -14.83 -15.10 3.99
N TYR A 129 -14.25 -16.30 3.91
CA TYR A 129 -14.96 -17.57 3.90
C TYR A 129 -14.46 -18.47 5.02
N LYS A 130 -15.36 -19.30 5.54
CA LYS A 130 -15.08 -20.37 6.52
C LYS A 130 -15.70 -21.67 6.01
N LEU A 131 -15.08 -22.80 6.29
CA LEU A 131 -15.64 -24.11 5.92
C LEU A 131 -16.65 -24.57 6.97
N ASN A 132 -17.82 -25.03 6.52
CA ASN A 132 -18.83 -25.66 7.39
C ASN A 132 -18.45 -27.12 7.72
N LYS A 133 -19.32 -27.83 8.45
CA LYS A 133 -19.10 -29.26 8.79
C LYS A 133 -19.04 -30.18 7.56
N ASN A 134 -19.60 -29.75 6.43
CA ASN A 134 -19.62 -30.48 5.16
C ASN A 134 -18.46 -30.08 4.23
N ASN A 135 -17.49 -29.28 4.71
CA ASN A 135 -16.40 -28.69 3.91
C ASN A 135 -16.87 -27.75 2.79
N GLU A 136 -18.04 -27.12 2.93
CA GLU A 136 -18.51 -26.12 1.99
C GLU A 136 -18.14 -24.71 2.48
N PRO A 137 -17.67 -23.82 1.59
CA PRO A 137 -17.29 -22.45 1.94
C PRO A 137 -18.51 -21.57 2.17
N VAL A 138 -18.60 -20.98 3.37
CA VAL A 138 -19.65 -20.05 3.78
C VAL A 138 -19.08 -18.65 3.92
N GLU A 139 -19.73 -17.64 3.33
CA GLU A 139 -19.36 -16.24 3.47
C GLU A 139 -19.58 -15.77 4.91
N ILE A 140 -18.54 -15.21 5.52
CA ILE A 140 -18.52 -14.72 6.91
C ILE A 140 -18.20 -13.24 7.04
N GLY A 141 -17.75 -12.60 5.96
CA GLY A 141 -17.59 -11.15 5.91
C GLY A 141 -17.13 -10.66 4.54
N LYS A 142 -17.20 -9.34 4.35
CA LYS A 142 -16.88 -8.67 3.10
C LYS A 142 -16.35 -7.26 3.33
N SER A 143 -15.49 -6.80 2.43
CA SER A 143 -14.92 -5.45 2.48
C SER A 143 -15.82 -4.38 1.88
N HIS A 144 -15.62 -3.11 2.24
CA HIS A 144 -16.34 -1.92 1.74
C HIS A 144 -17.83 -1.88 2.08
N TYR A 145 -18.22 -2.43 3.24
CA TYR A 145 -19.60 -2.45 3.71
C TYR A 145 -19.65 -1.97 5.16
N ALA A 146 -20.48 -0.95 5.44
CA ALA A 146 -20.71 -0.42 6.78
C ALA A 146 -21.62 -1.35 7.60
N SER A 147 -22.58 -1.98 6.93
CA SER A 147 -23.47 -3.01 7.48
C SER A 147 -23.69 -4.09 6.41
N HIS A 148 -24.39 -5.18 6.75
CA HIS A 148 -24.51 -6.32 5.84
C HIS A 148 -25.03 -5.95 4.43
N ASN A 149 -25.89 -4.94 4.31
CA ASN A 149 -26.50 -4.52 3.06
C ASN A 149 -26.14 -3.09 2.62
N GLN A 150 -25.22 -2.42 3.31
CA GLN A 150 -24.87 -1.02 3.03
C GLN A 150 -23.41 -0.91 2.55
N PHE A 151 -23.24 -0.81 1.24
CA PHE A 151 -21.94 -0.50 0.63
C PHE A 151 -21.52 0.92 1.02
N SER A 152 -20.26 1.11 1.41
CA SER A 152 -19.72 2.43 1.75
C SER A 152 -18.20 2.45 1.65
N LEU A 153 -17.67 3.55 1.12
CA LEU A 153 -16.23 3.82 0.97
C LEU A 153 -15.69 4.81 2.02
N GLU A 154 -16.55 5.38 2.85
CA GLU A 154 -16.23 6.56 3.67
C GLU A 154 -16.27 6.29 5.17
N HIS A 155 -16.91 5.22 5.62
CA HIS A 155 -17.09 4.93 7.05
C HIS A 155 -15.81 4.46 7.77
N GLY A 156 -14.84 3.93 7.02
CA GLY A 156 -13.58 3.47 7.57
C GLY A 156 -12.55 4.58 7.69
N THR A 157 -11.43 4.28 8.36
CA THR A 157 -10.34 5.24 8.57
C THR A 157 -8.98 4.56 8.61
N ILE A 158 -7.94 5.33 8.28
CA ILE A 158 -6.55 4.91 8.45
C ILE A 158 -6.19 5.04 9.93
N THR A 159 -5.51 4.04 10.50
CA THR A 159 -5.11 4.13 11.90
C THR A 159 -4.14 5.30 12.12
N PRO A 160 -4.22 6.02 13.26
CA PRO A 160 -3.27 7.09 13.56
C PRO A 160 -1.81 6.61 13.54
N LYS A 161 -1.56 5.34 13.88
CA LYS A 161 -0.23 4.73 13.82
C LYS A 161 0.26 4.58 12.37
N LEU A 162 -0.58 4.13 11.44
CA LEU A 162 -0.21 4.06 10.02
C LEU A 162 0.02 5.45 9.41
N ALA A 163 -0.85 6.42 9.73
CA ALA A 163 -0.68 7.81 9.29
C ALA A 163 0.68 8.39 9.75
N ASN A 164 1.03 8.17 11.02
CA ASN A 164 2.34 8.55 11.55
C ASN A 164 3.51 7.84 10.84
N MET A 165 3.33 6.58 10.43
CA MET A 165 4.34 5.87 9.64
C MET A 165 4.53 6.52 8.26
N PHE A 166 3.46 6.94 7.59
CA PHE A 166 3.54 7.66 6.31
C PHE A 166 4.26 9.00 6.41
N ILE A 167 3.96 9.77 7.46
CA ILE A 167 4.64 11.05 7.73
C ILE A 167 6.14 10.83 7.90
N LYS A 168 6.53 9.86 8.74
CA LYS A 168 7.96 9.53 8.98
C LYS A 168 8.68 9.06 7.71
N LEU A 169 8.00 8.31 6.85
CA LEU A 169 8.55 7.86 5.58
C LEU A 169 8.82 9.04 4.63
N CYS A 170 7.85 9.96 4.50
CA CYS A 170 8.01 11.15 3.66
C CYS A 170 9.13 12.06 4.17
N GLN A 171 9.14 12.35 5.47
CA GLN A 171 10.20 13.16 6.11
C GLN A 171 11.57 12.55 5.90
N ARG A 172 11.72 11.24 6.17
CA ARG A 172 13.01 10.58 5.97
C ARG A 172 13.44 10.59 4.51
N TYR A 173 12.51 10.44 3.57
CA TYR A 173 12.82 10.50 2.14
C TYR A 173 13.29 11.91 1.70
N GLY A 174 12.66 12.97 2.21
CA GLY A 174 13.05 14.36 1.96
C GLY A 174 14.44 14.75 2.49
N THR A 175 15.03 13.94 3.39
CA THR A 175 16.41 14.16 3.87
C THR A 175 17.51 13.58 2.96
N ARG A 176 17.16 12.86 1.88
CA ARG A 176 18.14 12.30 0.94
C ARG A 176 18.91 13.43 0.25
N ALA A 177 20.18 13.17 -0.11
CA ALA A 177 21.07 14.18 -0.67
C ALA A 177 20.48 14.94 -1.87
N ASN A 178 19.75 14.25 -2.75
CA ASN A 178 19.14 14.84 -3.94
C ASN A 178 17.99 15.82 -3.64
N TRP A 179 17.34 15.69 -2.47
CA TRP A 179 16.14 16.46 -2.10
C TRP A 179 16.40 17.43 -0.95
N ARG A 180 17.43 17.17 -0.14
CA ARG A 180 17.81 17.99 0.99
C ARG A 180 18.21 19.38 0.50
N GLY A 181 17.60 20.41 1.09
CA GLY A 181 17.86 21.79 0.73
C GLY A 181 17.22 22.23 -0.59
N TYR A 182 16.43 21.37 -1.25
CA TYR A 182 15.64 21.77 -2.40
C TYR A 182 14.49 22.69 -1.96
N THR A 183 14.28 23.80 -2.66
CA THR A 183 13.30 24.83 -2.31
C THR A 183 11.88 24.27 -2.11
N TYR A 184 11.46 23.32 -2.93
CA TYR A 184 10.12 22.73 -2.90
C TYR A 184 10.04 21.42 -2.09
N ASN A 185 11.03 21.11 -1.24
CA ASN A 185 11.04 19.85 -0.48
C ASN A 185 9.81 19.68 0.42
N ASP A 186 9.33 20.76 1.04
CA ASP A 186 8.14 20.71 1.90
C ASP A 186 6.87 20.40 1.09
N GLU A 187 6.73 21.00 -0.10
CA GLU A 187 5.63 20.68 -1.03
C GLU A 187 5.72 19.24 -1.54
N MET A 188 6.93 18.74 -1.84
CA MET A 188 7.15 17.35 -2.24
C MET A 188 6.71 16.38 -1.14
N GLN A 189 7.04 16.66 0.12
CA GLN A 189 6.60 15.86 1.26
C GLN A 189 5.08 15.92 1.44
N GLY A 190 4.47 17.09 1.33
CA GLY A 190 3.01 17.25 1.39
C GLY A 190 2.28 16.47 0.30
N GLN A 191 2.74 16.60 -0.94
CA GLN A 191 2.18 15.88 -2.10
C GLN A 191 2.35 14.35 -1.96
N ALA A 192 3.52 13.89 -1.49
CA ALA A 192 3.76 12.47 -1.24
C ALA A 192 2.87 11.92 -0.12
N LEU A 193 2.68 12.67 0.96
CA LEU A 193 1.80 12.28 2.05
C LEU A 193 0.35 12.18 1.57
N LEU A 194 -0.13 13.15 0.79
CA LEU A 194 -1.47 13.10 0.18
C LEU A 194 -1.62 11.84 -0.69
N GLN A 195 -0.61 11.53 -1.50
CA GLN A 195 -0.64 10.33 -2.34
C GLN A 195 -0.68 9.05 -1.49
N LEU A 196 0.14 8.95 -0.43
CA LEU A 196 0.08 7.81 0.50
C LEU A 196 -1.28 7.69 1.20
N SER A 197 -1.92 8.80 1.54
CA SER A 197 -3.28 8.75 2.11
C SER A 197 -4.32 8.23 1.11
N GLN A 198 -4.16 8.53 -0.17
CA GLN A 198 -5.09 8.09 -1.22
C GLN A 198 -4.88 6.63 -1.65
N ILE A 199 -3.62 6.19 -1.82
CA ILE A 199 -3.30 4.87 -2.38
C ILE A 199 -2.59 3.94 -1.39
N GLY A 200 -2.40 4.36 -0.15
CA GLY A 200 -1.66 3.61 0.85
C GLY A 200 -2.30 2.27 1.16
N LEU A 201 -3.64 2.24 1.28
CA LEU A 201 -4.37 0.99 1.49
C LEU A 201 -4.45 0.12 0.24
N GLN A 202 -4.08 0.62 -0.95
CA GLN A 202 -4.07 -0.20 -2.17
C GLN A 202 -2.94 -1.24 -2.22
N PHE A 203 -2.03 -1.24 -1.24
CA PHE A 203 -1.02 -2.29 -1.10
C PHE A 203 -1.68 -3.68 -1.02
N ASP A 204 -1.22 -4.61 -1.85
CA ASP A 204 -1.78 -5.95 -1.99
C ASP A 204 -0.90 -6.99 -1.28
N GLU A 205 -1.36 -7.44 -0.10
CA GLU A 205 -0.64 -8.40 0.74
C GLU A 205 -0.55 -9.79 0.11
N SER A 206 -1.35 -10.10 -0.92
CA SER A 206 -1.26 -11.37 -1.64
C SER A 206 0.00 -11.47 -2.51
N LYS A 207 0.57 -10.32 -2.91
CA LYS A 207 1.70 -10.23 -3.84
C LYS A 207 3.03 -9.96 -3.15
N SER A 208 3.02 -9.28 -2.00
CA SER A 208 4.24 -8.90 -1.31
C SER A 208 4.01 -8.75 0.19
N GLN A 209 5.06 -9.05 0.96
CA GLN A 209 5.12 -8.80 2.41
C GLN A 209 6.00 -7.58 2.75
N ASN A 210 6.36 -6.78 1.74
CA ASN A 210 7.24 -5.62 1.88
C ASN A 210 6.53 -4.29 1.54
N PRO A 211 5.68 -3.77 2.44
CA PRO A 211 5.04 -2.46 2.25
C PRO A 211 6.03 -1.29 2.18
N PHE A 212 7.22 -1.34 2.79
CA PHE A 212 8.20 -0.24 2.65
C PHE A 212 8.59 0.02 1.21
N ALA A 213 8.82 -1.04 0.43
CA ALA A 213 9.20 -0.90 -0.97
C ALA A 213 8.09 -0.20 -1.77
N TYR A 214 6.84 -0.61 -1.56
CA TYR A 214 5.67 -0.01 -2.21
C TYR A 214 5.51 1.48 -1.86
N TYR A 215 5.61 1.83 -0.58
CA TYR A 215 5.50 3.22 -0.15
C TYR A 215 6.69 4.07 -0.60
N THR A 216 7.91 3.54 -0.57
CA THR A 216 9.10 4.24 -1.04
C THR A 216 9.02 4.53 -2.54
N ALA A 217 8.53 3.58 -3.34
CA ALA A 217 8.29 3.78 -4.77
C ALA A 217 7.23 4.87 -5.00
N THR A 218 6.14 4.84 -4.23
CA THR A 218 5.09 5.86 -4.28
C THR A 218 5.63 7.26 -3.98
N ILE A 219 6.43 7.40 -2.92
CA ILE A 219 7.05 8.67 -2.53
C ILE A 219 8.01 9.14 -3.64
N THR A 220 8.87 8.26 -4.15
CA THR A 220 9.83 8.57 -5.22
C THR A 220 9.12 9.13 -6.46
N ASN A 221 8.03 8.49 -6.88
CA ASN A 221 7.23 8.93 -8.02
C ASN A 221 6.55 10.27 -7.75
N SER A 222 6.05 10.50 -6.52
CA SER A 222 5.44 11.78 -6.15
C SER A 222 6.45 12.92 -6.19
N PHE A 223 7.63 12.74 -5.60
CA PHE A 223 8.70 13.74 -5.58
C PHE A 223 9.13 14.10 -7.00
N THR A 224 9.35 13.08 -7.84
CA THR A 224 9.74 13.28 -9.24
C THR A 224 8.66 14.03 -10.03
N ARG A 225 7.38 13.74 -9.76
CA ARG A 225 6.26 14.46 -10.38
C ARG A 225 6.25 15.94 -10.02
N VAL A 226 6.44 16.28 -8.74
CA VAL A 226 6.52 17.69 -8.30
C VAL A 226 7.71 18.40 -8.96
N LEU A 227 8.88 17.75 -8.98
CA LEU A 227 10.06 18.28 -9.68
C LEU A 227 9.77 18.56 -11.17
N ASN A 228 9.08 17.64 -11.85
CA ASN A 228 8.77 17.79 -13.27
C ASN A 228 7.71 18.87 -13.52
N MET A 229 6.70 19.00 -12.67
CA MET A 229 5.73 20.10 -12.74
C MET A 229 6.43 21.45 -12.57
N GLU A 230 7.34 21.54 -11.60
CA GLU A 230 8.10 22.77 -11.37
C GLU A 230 9.01 23.13 -12.56
N LYS A 231 9.77 22.17 -13.09
CA LYS A 231 10.58 22.39 -14.30
C LYS A 231 9.74 22.86 -15.48
N LYS A 232 8.52 22.33 -15.64
CA LYS A 232 7.60 22.75 -16.70
C LYS A 232 7.15 24.21 -16.50
N ASN A 233 6.85 24.61 -15.27
CA ASN A 233 6.46 25.98 -14.95
C ASN A 233 7.62 26.97 -15.15
N GLN A 234 8.85 26.58 -14.80
CA GLN A 234 10.05 27.37 -15.06
C GLN A 234 10.26 27.60 -16.56
N ASN A 235 10.15 26.53 -17.36
CA ASN A 235 10.26 26.66 -18.81
C ASN A 235 9.17 27.57 -19.39
N LEU A 236 7.91 27.41 -18.96
CA LEU A 236 6.80 28.27 -19.40
C LEU A 236 7.08 29.76 -19.08
N ARG A 237 7.59 30.03 -17.88
CA ARG A 237 7.95 31.39 -17.47
C ARG A 237 9.05 31.96 -18.38
N ASP A 238 10.09 31.19 -18.66
CA ASP A 238 11.16 31.63 -19.54
C ASP A 238 10.67 31.87 -20.97
N ASP A 239 9.81 30.98 -21.50
CA ASP A 239 9.20 31.14 -22.83
C ASP A 239 8.39 32.46 -22.92
N LEU A 240 7.64 32.80 -21.85
CA LEU A 240 6.89 34.06 -21.78
C LEU A 240 7.80 35.30 -21.71
N LEU A 241 8.94 35.20 -21.00
CA LEU A 241 9.92 36.29 -20.92
C LEU A 241 10.57 36.53 -22.29
N GLU A 242 10.98 35.47 -22.98
CA GLU A 242 11.55 35.54 -24.32
C GLU A 242 10.56 36.16 -25.32
N GLN A 243 9.29 35.73 -25.29
CA GLN A 243 8.23 36.32 -26.12
C GLN A 243 8.01 37.81 -25.85
N ALA A 244 8.19 38.25 -24.60
CA ALA A 244 8.11 39.65 -24.21
C ALA A 244 9.40 40.45 -24.51
N GLY A 245 10.43 39.82 -25.10
CA GLY A 245 11.73 40.46 -25.36
C GLY A 245 12.57 40.70 -24.09
N ALA A 246 12.18 40.08 -22.96
CA ALA A 246 12.92 40.13 -21.71
C ALA A 246 13.94 38.97 -21.62
N MET A 247 14.94 39.13 -20.76
CA MET A 247 15.94 38.06 -20.58
C MET A 247 15.37 36.89 -19.76
N PRO A 248 15.54 35.63 -20.21
CA PRO A 248 15.11 34.44 -19.49
C PRO A 248 16.06 34.10 -18.33
N SER A 249 15.74 33.07 -17.55
CA SER A 249 16.59 32.61 -16.44
C SER A 249 18.02 32.26 -16.88
N LEU A 250 18.99 32.42 -15.97
CA LEU A 250 20.40 32.09 -16.24
C LEU A 250 20.56 30.63 -16.68
N THR A 251 19.82 29.71 -16.05
CA THR A 251 19.81 28.28 -16.41
C THR A 251 19.36 28.06 -17.85
N ARG A 252 18.38 28.82 -18.34
CA ARG A 252 17.90 28.75 -19.72
C ARG A 252 18.93 29.32 -20.69
N GLN A 253 19.55 30.44 -20.36
CA GLN A 253 20.63 31.04 -21.16
C GLN A 253 21.81 30.07 -21.32
N MET A 254 22.26 29.45 -20.23
CA MET A 254 23.34 28.46 -20.27
C MET A 254 22.99 27.26 -21.15
N LYS A 255 21.76 26.75 -21.09
CA LYS A 255 21.32 25.66 -21.98
C LYS A 255 21.35 26.06 -23.45
N HIS A 256 20.91 27.27 -23.79
CA HIS A 256 21.02 27.77 -25.17
C HIS A 256 22.48 27.85 -25.62
N SER A 257 23.38 28.34 -24.76
CA SER A 257 24.83 28.37 -25.06
C SER A 257 25.39 26.97 -25.31
N ASP A 258 25.07 26.01 -24.45
CA ASP A 258 25.53 24.62 -24.56
C ASP A 258 24.98 23.94 -25.84
N GLU A 259 23.72 24.21 -26.19
CA GLU A 259 23.10 23.70 -27.43
C GLU A 259 23.76 24.30 -28.68
N MET A 260 24.12 25.58 -28.65
CA MET A 260 24.84 26.23 -29.74
C MET A 260 26.27 25.67 -29.89
N GLU A 261 27.00 25.45 -28.79
CA GLU A 261 28.33 24.82 -28.84
C GLU A 261 28.25 23.40 -29.44
N LYS A 262 27.21 22.63 -29.11
CA LYS A 262 27.00 21.28 -29.67
C LYS A 262 26.72 21.30 -31.16
N LEU A 263 25.94 22.27 -31.64
CA LEU A 263 25.68 22.46 -33.07
C LEU A 263 26.95 22.88 -33.83
N GLU A 264 27.81 23.70 -33.21
CA GLU A 264 29.09 24.11 -33.78
C GLU A 264 30.14 22.99 -33.76
N ASN A 265 30.04 22.02 -32.85
CA ASN A 265 31.09 21.01 -32.64
C ASN A 265 30.56 19.57 -32.42
N PRO A 266 29.93 18.95 -33.43
CA PRO A 266 29.26 17.64 -33.30
C PRO A 266 30.19 16.43 -33.06
N LYS A 267 31.53 16.59 -33.13
CA LYS A 267 32.51 15.49 -33.02
C LYS A 267 33.01 15.18 -31.60
N LYS A 268 32.48 15.84 -30.56
CA LYS A 268 32.92 15.64 -29.16
C LYS A 268 32.27 14.45 -28.44
N GLU A 269 31.29 13.75 -29.04
CA GLU A 269 30.50 12.72 -28.33
C GLU A 269 31.10 11.28 -28.33
N ASP A 270 32.16 10.98 -29.08
CA ASP A 270 32.72 9.61 -29.17
C ASP A 270 33.95 9.35 -28.27
N LYS A 271 33.98 9.87 -27.03
CA LYS A 271 34.98 9.47 -26.01
C LYS A 271 34.42 9.34 -24.60
#